data_AF-A0A554LT90-F1
#
_entry.id   AF-A0A554LT90-F1
#
_cell.length_a   1.000
_cell.length_b   1.000
_cell.length_c   1.000
_cell.angle_alpha   90.00
_cell.angle_beta   90.00
_cell.angle_gamma   90.00
#
_symmetry.space_group_name_H-M   'P 1'
#
loop_
_entity.id
_entity.type
_entity.pdbx_description
1 polymer ?
#
loop_
_entity_poly.entity_id
_entity_poly.type
_entity_poly.pdbx_seq_one_letter_code
_entity_poly.pdbx_strand_id
1 'polypeptide(L)'
;MDFTYPVGENFQLGEWDGTTFKERFRVSGSVTGQRGNIGIGTTTPFAKLSVHVKNDDDYTEYLFAIASSTPTATTTHLVVTNDGNVGIGTATPAEK
;
A
#
# COMPACT_ATOMS: atom_id res chain seq x y z
N MET A 1 -7.28 5.98 -23.02
CA MET A 1 -6.90 7.37 -22.65
C MET A 1 -5.72 7.24 -21.72
N ASP A 2 -4.65 7.99 -21.98
CA ASP A 2 -3.43 7.91 -21.18
C ASP A 2 -3.39 9.11 -20.23
N PHE A 3 -3.08 8.85 -18.96
CA PHE A 3 -2.93 9.89 -17.95
C PHE A 3 -1.45 10.03 -17.61
N THR A 4 -0.92 11.26 -17.68
CA THR A 4 0.49 11.57 -17.40
C THR A 4 0.59 12.67 -16.36
N TYR A 5 1.71 12.72 -15.66
CA TYR A 5 2.03 13.76 -14.68
C TYR A 5 3.45 14.29 -14.93
N PRO A 6 3.75 15.56 -14.63
CA PRO A 6 5.06 16.15 -14.88
C PRO A 6 6.19 15.45 -14.10
N VAL A 7 7.40 15.52 -14.65
CA VAL A 7 8.60 15.04 -13.93
C VAL A 7 8.83 15.90 -12.70
N GLY A 8 9.11 15.25 -11.57
CA GLY A 8 9.30 15.91 -10.27
C GLY A 8 8.00 16.17 -9.51
N GLU A 9 6.84 15.97 -10.15
CA GLU A 9 5.55 16.04 -9.50
C GLU A 9 5.03 14.64 -9.14
N ASN A 10 4.13 14.59 -8.17
CA ASN A 10 3.48 13.35 -7.78
C ASN A 10 2.14 13.21 -8.51
N PHE A 11 1.81 11.99 -8.91
CA PHE A 11 0.43 11.64 -9.17
C PHE A 11 -0.22 11.16 -7.87
N GLN A 12 -1.33 11.78 -7.45
CA GLN A 12 -1.94 11.53 -6.15
C GLN A 12 -3.45 11.27 -6.29
N LEU A 13 -3.94 10.27 -5.56
CA LEU A 13 -5.36 9.96 -5.39
C LEU A 13 -5.67 9.92 -3.89
N GLY A 14 -6.83 10.41 -3.51
CA GLY A 14 -7.19 10.57 -2.10
C GLY A 14 -8.60 11.08 -1.90
N GLU A 15 -8.96 11.23 -0.63
CA GLU A 15 -10.27 11.73 -0.21
C GLU A 15 -10.21 13.23 0.03
N TRP A 16 -11.22 13.96 -0.43
CA TRP A 16 -11.41 15.38 -0.15
C TRP A 16 -12.62 15.55 0.76
N ASP A 17 -12.42 16.14 1.94
CA ASP A 17 -13.50 16.36 2.92
C ASP A 17 -14.12 17.77 2.88
N GLY A 18 -13.77 18.58 1.87
CA GLY A 18 -14.15 19.98 1.79
C GLY A 18 -13.09 20.96 2.30
N THR A 19 -12.09 20.47 3.05
CA THR A 19 -11.03 21.30 3.63
C THR A 19 -9.63 20.73 3.44
N THR A 20 -9.48 19.42 3.52
CA THR A 20 -8.19 18.72 3.48
C THR A 20 -8.25 17.59 2.47
N PHE A 21 -7.17 17.45 1.71
CA PHE A 21 -6.94 16.28 0.88
C PHE A 21 -6.16 15.23 1.66
N LYS A 22 -6.78 14.06 1.86
CA LYS A 22 -6.15 12.89 2.49
C LYS A 22 -5.67 11.95 1.39
N GLU A 23 -4.38 12.00 1.08
CA GLU A 23 -3.77 11.10 0.11
C GLU A 23 -3.89 9.63 0.56
N ARG A 24 -4.39 8.77 -0.35
CA ARG A 24 -4.56 7.33 -0.20
C ARG A 24 -3.58 6.54 -1.07
N PHE A 25 -3.32 7.02 -2.28
CA PHE A 25 -2.39 6.41 -3.24
C PHE A 25 -1.56 7.49 -3.94
N ARG A 26 -0.28 7.21 -4.19
CA ARG A 26 0.58 8.08 -4.98
C ARG A 26 1.56 7.33 -5.86
N VAL A 27 1.97 7.97 -6.95
CA VAL A 27 3.24 7.70 -7.65
C VAL A 27 4.13 8.92 -7.47
N SER A 28 5.33 8.71 -6.92
CA SER A 28 6.24 9.81 -6.62
C SER A 28 7.00 10.26 -7.86
N GLY A 29 7.09 11.58 -8.04
CA GLY A 29 7.84 12.18 -9.13
C GLY A 29 9.28 11.69 -9.18
N SER A 30 9.78 11.44 -10.39
CA SER A 30 11.18 11.06 -10.59
C SER A 30 12.08 12.30 -10.50
N VAL A 31 12.48 12.67 -9.30
CA VAL A 31 13.62 13.58 -9.03
C VAL A 31 14.76 12.79 -8.42
N THR A 32 16.00 13.18 -8.69
CA THR A 32 17.22 12.47 -8.29
C THR A 32 17.15 12.00 -6.83
N GLY A 33 17.05 10.68 -6.61
CA GLY A 33 16.92 10.06 -5.28
C GLY A 33 15.56 9.43 -4.96
N GLN A 34 14.48 9.85 -5.64
CA GLN A 34 13.13 9.27 -5.51
C GLN A 34 12.69 8.75 -6.88
N ARG A 35 12.71 7.44 -7.09
CA ARG A 35 12.49 6.83 -8.41
C ARG A 35 11.06 6.32 -8.56
N GLY A 36 10.09 7.11 -9.03
CA GLY A 36 8.80 6.58 -9.51
C GLY A 36 8.14 5.60 -8.53
N ASN A 37 8.29 5.85 -7.22
CA ASN A 37 7.87 4.91 -6.18
C ASN A 37 6.36 5.00 -5.99
N ILE A 38 5.71 3.87 -5.75
CA ILE A 38 4.29 3.79 -5.42
C ILE A 38 4.12 3.79 -3.90
N GLY A 39 3.28 4.70 -3.40
CA GLY A 39 2.91 4.78 -1.99
C GLY A 39 1.42 4.47 -1.82
N ILE A 40 1.09 3.65 -0.82
CA ILE A 40 -0.27 3.42 -0.34
C ILE A 40 -0.31 3.82 1.12
N GLY A 41 -1.16 4.79 1.48
CA GLY A 41 -1.26 5.32 2.85
C GLY A 41 -0.05 6.13 3.34
N THR A 42 0.93 6.42 2.47
CA THR A 42 2.11 7.25 2.79
C THR A 42 2.40 8.27 1.71
N THR A 43 2.78 9.48 2.14
CA THR A 43 3.25 10.58 1.28
C THR A 43 4.76 10.53 1.03
N THR A 44 5.49 9.62 1.68
CA THR A 44 6.94 9.50 1.60
C THR A 44 7.38 8.05 1.35
N PRO A 45 7.07 7.47 0.18
CA PRO A 45 7.41 6.08 -0.12
C PRO A 45 8.93 5.93 -0.27
N PHE A 46 9.55 5.19 0.64
CA PHE A 46 11.00 4.96 0.69
C PHE A 46 11.46 3.76 -0.14
N ALA A 47 10.54 2.86 -0.50
CA ALA A 47 10.76 1.73 -1.39
C ALA A 47 9.91 1.84 -2.66
N LYS A 48 10.22 1.03 -3.68
CA LYS A 48 9.50 0.99 -4.96
C LYS A 48 8.00 0.83 -4.79
N LEU A 49 7.60 0.01 -3.83
CA LEU A 49 6.27 -0.04 -3.27
C LEU A 49 6.42 0.18 -1.76
N SER A 50 5.74 1.18 -1.22
CA SER A 50 5.65 1.41 0.22
C SER A 50 4.18 1.38 0.61
N VAL A 51 3.84 0.51 1.57
CA VAL A 51 2.50 0.44 2.16
C VAL A 51 2.61 0.78 3.63
N HIS A 52 1.83 1.74 4.07
CA HIS A 52 1.94 2.29 5.42
C HIS A 52 0.56 2.63 5.96
N VAL A 53 0.41 2.41 7.26
CA VAL A 53 -0.76 2.80 8.03
C VAL A 53 -0.50 4.12 8.73
N LYS A 54 -1.45 5.05 8.68
CA LYS A 54 -1.37 6.29 9.46
C LYS A 54 -1.88 6.01 10.88
N ASN A 55 -1.35 6.73 11.85
CA ASN A 55 -1.72 6.59 13.27
C ASN A 55 -3.21 6.86 13.59
N ASP A 56 -3.98 7.38 12.62
CA ASP A 56 -5.39 7.73 12.73
C ASP A 56 -6.33 6.82 11.91
N ASP A 57 -5.85 5.66 11.46
CA ASP A 57 -6.64 4.72 10.66
C ASP A 57 -7.15 3.56 11.54
N ASP A 58 -8.47 3.50 11.72
CA ASP A 58 -9.17 2.64 12.70
C ASP A 58 -9.17 1.13 12.32
N TYR A 59 -8.67 0.76 11.14
CA TYR A 59 -8.84 -0.58 10.54
C TYR A 59 -7.53 -1.37 10.35
N THR A 60 -6.57 -1.25 11.26
CA THR A 60 -5.16 -1.48 10.88
C THR A 60 -4.50 -2.71 11.46
N GLU A 61 -5.07 -3.90 11.25
CA GLU A 61 -4.33 -5.13 11.59
C GLU A 61 -3.27 -5.47 10.52
N TYR A 62 -3.54 -5.17 9.24
CA TYR A 62 -2.73 -5.65 8.12
C TYR A 62 -2.30 -4.54 7.15
N LEU A 63 -1.01 -4.46 6.85
CA LEU A 63 -0.43 -3.58 5.81
C LEU A 63 -0.57 -4.18 4.42
N PHE A 64 -0.45 -5.50 4.30
CA PHE A 64 -0.57 -6.21 3.04
C PHE A 64 -1.20 -7.57 3.31
N ALA A 65 -2.23 -7.94 2.55
CA ALA A 65 -2.88 -9.23 2.69
C ALA A 65 -3.21 -9.82 1.32
N ILE A 66 -2.93 -11.11 1.16
CA ILE A 66 -3.40 -11.95 0.08
C ILE A 66 -4.29 -13.01 0.73
N ALA A 67 -5.56 -13.05 0.35
CA ALA A 67 -6.53 -13.98 0.89
C ALA A 67 -7.41 -14.56 -0.22
N SER A 68 -7.96 -15.73 0.03
CA SER A 68 -8.98 -16.36 -0.80
C SER A 68 -10.25 -16.57 0.01
N SER A 69 -11.40 -16.31 -0.62
CA SER A 69 -12.71 -16.47 0.00
C SER A 69 -13.55 -17.45 -0.80
N THR A 70 -14.24 -18.32 -0.09
CA THR A 70 -15.37 -19.13 -0.58
C THR A 70 -16.67 -18.52 -0.03
N PRO A 71 -17.86 -19.01 -0.44
CA PRO A 71 -19.12 -18.52 0.11
C PRO A 71 -19.26 -18.67 1.63
N THR A 72 -18.46 -19.53 2.27
CA THR A 72 -18.59 -19.87 3.70
C THR A 72 -17.33 -19.61 4.53
N ALA A 73 -16.18 -19.27 3.92
CA ALA A 73 -14.94 -19.05 4.65
C ALA A 73 -13.97 -18.11 3.92
N THR A 74 -13.07 -17.46 4.65
CA THR A 74 -11.93 -16.72 4.11
C THR A 74 -10.64 -17.25 4.73
N THR A 75 -9.63 -17.49 3.91
CA THR A 75 -8.29 -17.93 4.35
C THR A 75 -7.24 -16.93 3.90
N THR A 76 -6.39 -16.52 4.82
CA THR A 76 -5.24 -15.65 4.54
C THR A 76 -4.04 -16.49 4.10
N HIS A 77 -3.49 -16.19 2.92
CA HIS A 77 -2.34 -16.89 2.33
C HIS A 77 -1.01 -16.18 2.55
N LEU A 78 -1.02 -14.86 2.65
CA LEU A 78 0.15 -14.05 2.99
C LEU A 78 -0.35 -12.79 3.66
N VAL A 79 0.27 -12.41 4.76
CA VAL A 79 -0.06 -11.17 5.45
C VAL A 79 1.18 -10.52 6.02
N VAL A 80 1.23 -9.21 5.97
CA VAL A 80 2.15 -8.38 6.74
C VAL A 80 1.30 -7.54 7.68
N THR A 81 1.47 -7.74 8.99
CA THR A 81 0.74 -6.96 10.00
C THR A 81 1.34 -5.56 10.14
N ASN A 82 0.58 -4.65 10.74
CA ASN A 82 1.08 -3.32 11.13
C ASN A 82 2.25 -3.39 12.14
N ASP A 83 2.30 -4.44 12.96
CA ASP A 83 3.41 -4.74 13.87
C ASP A 83 4.67 -5.27 13.16
N GLY A 84 4.62 -5.45 11.84
CA GLY A 84 5.74 -5.95 11.04
C GLY A 84 5.88 -7.47 11.03
N ASN A 85 4.91 -8.21 11.59
CA ASN A 85 4.90 -9.67 11.52
C ASN A 85 4.47 -10.12 10.13
N VAL A 86 5.12 -11.16 9.61
CA VAL A 86 4.73 -11.78 8.33
C VAL A 86 4.11 -13.13 8.60
N GLY A 87 2.83 -13.28 8.26
CA GLY A 87 2.14 -14.56 8.25
C GLY A 87 2.16 -15.16 6.85
N ILE A 88 2.57 -16.41 6.73
CA ILE A 88 2.57 -17.14 5.45
C ILE A 88 1.60 -18.32 5.62
N GLY A 89 0.49 -18.27 4.89
CA GLY A 89 -0.54 -19.30 4.88
C GLY A 89 -0.14 -20.44 3.97
N THR A 90 0.38 -21.52 4.55
CA THR A 90 0.89 -22.67 3.80
C THR A 90 0.16 -23.92 4.30
N ALA A 91 -0.31 -24.77 3.39
CA ALA A 91 -0.68 -26.12 3.82
C ALA A 91 0.59 -26.99 3.98
N THR A 92 1.59 -26.79 3.10
CA THR A 92 2.97 -27.31 3.18
C THR A 92 3.89 -26.49 2.24
N PRO A 93 4.76 -25.61 2.74
CA PRO A 93 5.69 -24.82 1.93
C PRO A 93 7.03 -25.55 1.74
N ALA A 94 7.59 -25.56 0.53
CA ALA A 94 8.91 -26.12 0.23
C ALA A 94 9.83 -25.08 -0.43
N GLU A 95 11.14 -25.33 -0.34
CA GLU A 95 12.24 -24.35 -0.26
C GLU A 95 12.45 -23.41 -1.48
N LYS A 96 13.27 -22.37 -1.23
CA LYS A 96 13.46 -21.15 -2.05
C LYS A 96 14.00 -21.37 -3.46
#